data_AF-A0A423UQG6-F1
#
_entry.id   AF-A0A423UQG6-F1
#
_cell.length_a   1.000
_cell.length_b   1.000
_cell.length_c   1.000
_cell.angle_alpha   90.00
_cell.angle_beta   90.00
_cell.angle_gamma   90.00
#
_symmetry.space_group_name_H-M   'P 1'
#
loop_
_entity.id
_entity.type
_entity.pdbx_description
1 polymer ?
#
loop_
_entity_poly.entity_id
_entity_poly.type
_entity_poly.pdbx_seq_one_letter_code
_entity_poly.pdbx_strand_id
1 'polypeptide(L)'
;MRTGTGLTEKNLRRLLNEWDPIGVADDVPDEYDCMLAPLLGRLRRGADQAEIADFLRTELVEHFGLTPVPSQPEAMAGRLVALKAEDA
;
A
#
# COMPACT_ATOMS: atom_id res chain seq x y z
N MET A 1 17.74 -0.83 -19.23
CA MET A 1 17.61 -1.11 -17.78
C MET A 1 16.15 -0.91 -17.43
N ARG A 2 15.38 -1.98 -17.16
CA ARG A 2 14.04 -1.79 -16.60
C ARG A 2 14.25 -1.38 -15.15
N THR A 3 14.00 -0.11 -14.83
CA THR A 3 13.79 0.32 -13.44
C THR A 3 12.74 -0.61 -12.85
N GLY A 4 13.09 -1.36 -11.81
CA GLY A 4 12.20 -2.38 -11.25
C GLY A 4 10.95 -1.74 -10.67
N THR A 5 9.88 -1.65 -11.46
CA THR A 5 8.58 -1.12 -11.06
C THR A 5 7.54 -2.20 -10.83
N GLY A 6 7.95 -3.46 -10.79
CA GLY A 6 7.03 -4.58 -10.58
C GLY A 6 6.51 -4.75 -9.15
N LEU A 7 5.43 -5.52 -9.03
CA LEU A 7 4.77 -5.98 -7.83
C LEU A 7 5.69 -6.91 -7.01
N THR A 8 6.56 -6.29 -6.24
CA THR A 8 7.47 -6.93 -5.29
C THR A 8 7.25 -6.37 -3.89
N GLU A 9 7.56 -7.15 -2.85
CA GLU A 9 7.51 -6.66 -1.46
C GLU A 9 8.34 -5.40 -1.25
N LYS A 10 9.52 -5.32 -1.89
CA LYS A 10 10.40 -4.14 -1.82
C LYS A 10 9.72 -2.88 -2.37
N ASN A 11 9.03 -2.99 -3.50
CA ASN A 11 8.34 -1.84 -4.10
C ASN A 11 7.08 -1.46 -3.32
N LEU A 12 6.37 -2.44 -2.77
CA LEU A 12 5.24 -2.19 -1.86
C LEU A 12 5.71 -1.47 -0.59
N ARG A 13 6.76 -1.98 0.07
CA ARG A 13 7.35 -1.33 1.26
C ARG A 13 7.76 0.11 0.96
N ARG A 14 8.40 0.35 -0.17
CA ARG A 14 8.76 1.72 -0.59
C ARG A 14 7.52 2.61 -0.69
N LEU A 15 6.46 2.17 -1.36
CA LEU A 15 5.24 2.98 -1.51
C LEU A 15 4.52 3.23 -0.18
N LEU A 16 4.52 2.25 0.73
CA LEU A 16 3.94 2.42 2.07
C LEU A 16 4.76 3.38 2.93
N ASN A 17 6.09 3.27 2.91
CA ASN A 17 6.97 4.20 3.62
C ASN A 17 6.95 5.61 3.02
N GLU A 18 6.67 5.76 1.72
CA GLU A 18 6.44 7.07 1.10
C GLU A 18 5.05 7.65 1.45
N TRP A 19 4.08 6.80 1.78
CA TRP A 19 2.76 7.24 2.21
C TRP A 19 2.77 7.75 3.65
N ASP A 20 3.43 6.98 4.51
CA ASP A 20 3.68 7.25 5.92
C ASP A 20 2.51 7.89 6.70
N PRO A 21 1.35 7.21 6.79
CA PRO A 21 0.18 7.77 7.46
C PRO A 21 0.38 8.05 8.96
N ILE A 22 1.36 7.42 9.61
CA ILE A 22 1.71 7.64 11.03
C ILE A 22 2.82 8.69 11.17
N GLY A 23 3.72 8.81 10.18
CA GLY A 23 4.85 9.74 10.22
C GLY A 23 6.11 9.15 10.86
N VAL A 24 6.31 7.84 10.80
CA VAL A 24 7.40 7.11 11.49
C VAL A 24 8.32 6.36 10.52
N ALA A 25 8.12 6.48 9.21
CA ALA A 25 8.84 5.66 8.23
C ALA A 25 10.37 5.88 8.25
N ASP A 26 10.83 7.07 8.66
CA ASP A 26 12.26 7.40 8.79
C ASP A 26 12.91 6.74 10.03
N ASP A 27 12.13 6.51 11.10
CA ASP A 27 12.60 5.93 12.35
C ASP A 27 12.35 4.40 12.42
N VAL A 28 11.24 3.94 11.85
CA VAL A 28 10.76 2.55 11.87
C VAL A 28 10.39 2.12 10.44
N PRO A 29 11.38 1.71 9.62
CA PRO A 29 11.17 1.43 8.20
C PRO A 29 10.30 0.19 7.90
N ASP A 30 10.03 -0.64 8.92
CA ASP A 30 9.23 -1.86 8.84
C ASP A 30 7.84 -1.72 9.49
N GLU A 31 7.45 -0.52 9.93
CA GLU A 31 6.14 -0.25 10.56
C GLU A 31 4.96 -0.79 9.74
N TYR A 32 5.04 -0.62 8.42
CA TYR A 32 3.97 -0.99 7.50
C TYR A 32 4.10 -2.41 6.92
N ASP A 33 5.07 -3.20 7.38
CA ASP A 33 5.35 -4.53 6.83
C ASP A 33 4.20 -5.52 7.00
N CYS A 34 3.37 -5.32 8.03
CA CYS A 34 2.17 -6.09 8.29
C CYS A 34 1.19 -6.07 7.10
N MET A 35 1.18 -4.99 6.31
CA MET A 35 0.31 -4.83 5.15
C MET A 35 0.87 -5.49 3.87
N LEU A 36 2.16 -5.85 3.82
CA LEU A 36 2.82 -6.29 2.59
C LEU A 36 2.24 -7.59 2.04
N ALA A 37 2.22 -8.65 2.85
CA ALA A 37 1.66 -9.94 2.45
C ALA A 37 0.17 -9.85 2.04
N PRO A 38 -0.73 -9.21 2.82
CA PRO A 38 -2.12 -9.05 2.43
C PRO A 38 -2.32 -8.20 1.15
N LEU A 39 -1.54 -7.14 0.94
CA LEU A 39 -1.59 -6.33 -0.29
C LEU A 39 -1.10 -7.13 -1.50
N LEU A 40 0.03 -7.81 -1.36
CA LEU A 40 0.62 -8.62 -2.44
C LEU A 40 -0.36 -9.70 -2.89
N GLY A 41 -1.04 -10.36 -1.95
CA GLY A 41 -2.06 -11.36 -2.26
C GLY A 41 -3.25 -10.78 -3.03
N ARG A 42 -3.77 -9.62 -2.61
CA ARG A 42 -4.89 -8.93 -3.29
C ARG A 42 -4.52 -8.46 -4.68
N LEU A 43 -3.38 -7.78 -4.83
CA LEU A 43 -2.89 -7.28 -6.11
C LEU A 43 -2.65 -8.44 -7.09
N ARG A 44 -2.03 -9.55 -6.65
CA ARG A 44 -1.86 -10.75 -7.49
C ARG A 44 -3.18 -11.35 -7.97
N ARG A 45 -4.22 -11.32 -7.13
CA ARG A 45 -5.57 -11.81 -7.47
C ARG A 45 -6.38 -10.88 -8.38
N GLY A 46 -5.94 -9.65 -8.58
CA GLY A 46 -6.70 -8.70 -9.41
C GLY A 46 -7.66 -7.81 -8.65
N ALA A 47 -7.42 -7.60 -7.36
CA ALA A 47 -8.11 -6.56 -6.59
C ALA A 47 -8.03 -5.22 -7.32
N ASP A 48 -9.17 -4.54 -7.40
CA ASP A 48 -9.28 -3.21 -7.99
C ASP A 48 -8.94 -2.11 -6.98
N GLN A 49 -8.99 -0.86 -7.42
CA GLN A 49 -8.65 0.28 -6.56
C GLN A 49 -9.60 0.40 -5.36
N ALA A 50 -10.88 0.06 -5.52
CA ALA A 50 -11.85 0.17 -4.43
C ALA A 50 -11.56 -0.87 -3.33
N GLU A 51 -11.31 -2.12 -3.73
CA GLU A 51 -10.95 -3.18 -2.78
C GLU A 51 -9.65 -2.85 -2.01
N ILE A 52 -8.64 -2.31 -2.70
CA ILE A 52 -7.39 -1.91 -2.04
C ILE A 52 -7.61 -0.70 -1.12
N ALA A 53 -8.41 0.29 -1.51
CA ALA A 53 -8.72 1.45 -0.67
C ALA A 53 -9.46 1.05 0.61
N ASP A 54 -10.45 0.16 0.49
CA ASP A 54 -11.21 -0.37 1.63
C ASP A 54 -10.30 -1.16 2.59
N PHE A 55 -9.38 -1.95 2.05
CA PHE A 55 -8.37 -2.64 2.87
C PHE A 55 -7.49 -1.66 3.63
N LEU A 56 -6.90 -0.67 2.94
CA LEU A 56 -6.04 0.33 3.56
C LEU A 56 -6.78 1.13 4.63
N ARG A 57 -8.02 1.54 4.36
CA ARG A 57 -8.87 2.25 5.31
C ARG A 57 -9.14 1.41 6.56
N THR A 58 -9.43 0.13 6.38
CA THR A 58 -9.68 -0.81 7.48
C THR A 58 -8.44 -0.95 8.36
N GLU A 59 -7.26 -1.18 7.78
CA GLU A 59 -6.01 -1.27 8.56
C GLU A 59 -5.73 0.04 9.32
N LEU A 60 -5.90 1.19 8.67
CA LEU A 60 -5.68 2.48 9.34
C LEU A 60 -6.60 2.67 10.55
N VAL A 61 -7.87 2.31 10.43
CA VAL A 61 -8.84 2.50 11.52
C VAL A 61 -8.71 1.42 12.60
N GLU A 62 -8.69 0.15 12.20
CA GLU A 62 -8.82 -0.98 13.13
C GLU A 62 -7.47 -1.43 13.71
N HIS A 63 -6.39 -1.34 12.92
CA HIS A 63 -5.07 -1.79 13.34
C HIS A 63 -4.22 -0.64 13.88
N PHE A 64 -4.19 0.50 13.18
CA PHE A 64 -3.39 1.66 13.58
C PHE A 64 -4.15 2.69 14.44
N GLY A 65 -5.48 2.56 14.58
CA GLY A 65 -6.29 3.47 15.40
C GLY A 65 -6.38 4.90 14.85
N LEU A 66 -6.13 5.09 13.55
CA LEU A 66 -6.15 6.37 12.87
C LEU A 66 -7.55 6.72 12.33
N THR A 67 -7.77 8.01 12.06
CA THR A 67 -8.96 8.48 11.35
C THR A 67 -8.54 9.15 10.05
N PRO A 68 -8.31 8.37 8.97
CA PRO A 68 -7.85 8.94 7.71
C PRO A 68 -8.96 9.73 7.01
N VAL A 69 -8.57 10.79 6.30
CA VAL A 69 -9.44 11.41 5.30
C VAL A 69 -9.63 10.39 4.15
N PRO A 70 -10.85 10.11 3.68
CA PRO A 70 -11.09 9.10 2.65
C PRO A 70 -10.17 9.26 1.43
N SER A 71 -9.95 10.46 0.92
CA SER A 71 -9.07 10.67 -0.24
C SER A 71 -7.63 10.12 -0.10
N GLN A 72 -7.12 9.88 1.12
CA GLN A 72 -5.77 9.38 1.35
C GLN A 72 -5.62 7.88 0.99
N PRO A 73 -6.37 6.94 1.60
CA PRO A 73 -6.37 5.54 1.16
C PRO A 73 -6.67 5.36 -0.33
N GLU A 74 -7.64 6.10 -0.88
CA GLU A 74 -8.03 6.01 -2.28
C GLU A 74 -6.89 6.39 -3.24
N ALA A 75 -6.16 7.46 -2.93
CA ALA A 75 -5.01 7.89 -3.72
C ALA A 75 -3.86 6.86 -3.66
N MET A 76 -3.59 6.31 -2.48
CA MET A 76 -2.57 5.27 -2.31
C MET A 76 -2.96 3.98 -3.04
N ALA A 77 -4.22 3.56 -2.93
CA ALA A 77 -4.75 2.41 -3.66
C ALA A 77 -4.54 2.53 -5.18
N GLY A 78 -4.77 3.73 -5.74
CA GLY A 78 -4.49 4.00 -7.16
C GLY A 78 -3.03 3.77 -7.54
N ARG A 79 -2.09 4.21 -6.70
CA ARG A 79 -0.64 3.99 -6.91
C ARG A 79 -0.28 2.50 -6.85
N LEU A 80 -0.87 1.75 -5.91
CA LEU A 80 -0.63 0.32 -5.73
C LEU A 80 -1.17 -0.52 -6.89
N VAL A 81 -2.35 -0.18 -7.40
CA VAL A 81 -2.93 -0.84 -8.58
C VAL A 81 -2.13 -0.51 -9.85
N ALA A 82 -1.67 0.73 -10.00
CA ALA A 82 -0.80 1.11 -11.11
C ALA A 82 0.53 0.35 -11.11
N LEU A 83 1.13 0.10 -9.93
CA LEU A 83 2.34 -0.71 -9.79
C LEU A 83 2.16 -2.13 -10.38
N LYS A 84 0.98 -2.73 -10.21
CA LYS A 84 0.66 -4.02 -10.82
C LYS A 84 0.54 -3.92 -12.34
N ALA A 85 -0.09 -2.87 -12.85
CA ALA A 85 -0.34 -2.72 -14.28
C ALA A 85 0.95 -2.63 -15.11
N GLU A 86 2.06 -2.18 -14.50
CA GLU A 86 3.37 -2.14 -15.16
C GLU A 86 4.06 -3.51 -15.32
N ASP A 87 3.55 -4.55 -14.65
CA ASP A 87 4.06 -5.93 -14.74
C ASP A 87 3.31 -6.83 -15.74
N ALA A 88 2.14 -6.41 -16.21
CA ALA A 88 1.25 -7.17 -17.09
C ALA A 88 1.55 -6.91 -18.58
#